data_AF-A0A957FX90-F1
#
_entry.id   AF-A0A957FX90-F1
#
_cell.length_a   1.000
_cell.length_b   1.000
_cell.length_c   1.000
_cell.angle_alpha   90.00
_cell.angle_beta   90.00
_cell.angle_gamma   90.00
#
_symmetry.space_group_name_H-M   'P 1'
#
loop_
_entity.id
_entity.type
_entity.pdbx_description
1 polymer ?
#
loop_
_entity_poly.entity_id
_entity_poly.type
_entity_poly.pdbx_seq_one_letter_code
_entity_poly.pdbx_strand_id
1 'polypeptide(L)'
;MSLTRRTSSWLLLFGLLLAALLRLPALTTVPPGVHYDEAANGILAAEIAWQGEHPIFIASYTGKEVLFFYGAGLLARLVGPGAFSLRLTAAFLGLLTVAATYWLGRVLRLDRRIALVAALLLATSFWHLLFSRLGFRAISQPLLQALAVGFIWTALPAPGQAVRWRRVIVAGICLGLVAYTYLAARLFPVALFIGLLPFLNPMMIRPWRRHPQVILAAIGIVALLVLAPLLSYFLGHPDAFWVRISQVGPTDSLSLGESYQQSLSMLFLKGDPYWRFNLPDRPVFGTIWGAFLIIGWLLALYQLIQTKILKERAALLLLVTLPFIMILPTALATNEIVPSNLRAIGLLPFIV
;
A
#
# COMPACT_ATOMS: atom_id res chain seq x y z
N MET A 1 1.79 -30.16 11.02
CA MET A 1 2.06 -29.56 12.36
C MET A 1 1.95 -28.03 12.29
N SER A 2 0.94 -27.42 12.91
CA SER A 2 0.83 -25.95 12.96
C SER A 2 1.98 -25.33 13.77
N LEU A 3 2.55 -24.21 13.31
CA LEU A 3 3.59 -23.49 14.09
C LEU A 3 3.02 -23.00 15.43
N THR A 4 3.76 -23.23 16.51
CA THR A 4 3.40 -22.70 17.83
C THR A 4 3.44 -21.17 17.80
N ARG A 5 2.66 -20.52 18.68
CA ARG A 5 2.61 -19.05 18.74
C ARG A 5 3.99 -18.46 19.07
N ARG A 6 4.73 -19.12 19.96
CA ARG A 6 6.09 -18.72 20.37
C ARG A 6 7.08 -18.81 19.20
N THR A 7 7.09 -19.92 18.46
CA THR A 7 7.95 -20.07 17.27
C THR A 7 7.63 -19.02 16.21
N SER A 8 6.34 -18.76 15.94
CA SER A 8 5.95 -17.71 14.99
C SER A 8 6.42 -16.32 15.41
N SER A 9 6.36 -15.98 16.70
CA SER A 9 6.85 -14.70 17.21
C SER A 9 8.36 -14.54 17.04
N TRP A 10 9.15 -15.58 17.31
CA TRP A 10 10.60 -15.55 17.09
C TRP A 10 10.97 -15.44 15.60
N LEU A 11 10.27 -16.16 14.73
CA LEU A 11 10.48 -16.06 13.28
C LEU A 11 10.10 -14.68 12.73
N LEU A 12 9.03 -14.09 13.26
CA LEU A 12 8.66 -12.71 12.91
C LEU A 12 9.73 -11.72 13.40
N LEU A 13 10.20 -11.86 14.63
CA LEU A 13 11.27 -11.02 15.17
C LEU A 13 12.53 -11.13 14.32
N PHE A 14 12.94 -12.35 13.96
CA PHE A 14 14.03 -12.58 13.04
C PHE A 14 13.81 -11.88 11.70
N GLY A 15 12.61 -12.02 11.11
CA GLY A 15 12.26 -11.34 9.86
C GLY A 15 12.33 -9.81 9.96
N LEU A 16 11.92 -9.23 11.09
CA LEU A 16 12.01 -7.79 11.35
C LEU A 16 13.45 -7.32 11.57
N LEU A 17 14.27 -8.09 12.27
CA LEU A 17 15.69 -7.82 12.43
C LEU A 17 16.42 -7.89 11.10
N LEU A 18 16.11 -8.89 10.26
CA LEU A 18 16.62 -9.00 8.90
C LEU A 18 16.17 -7.80 8.06
N ALA A 19 14.88 -7.42 8.14
CA ALA A 19 14.37 -6.25 7.45
C ALA A 19 15.10 -4.96 7.86
N ALA A 20 15.43 -4.82 9.14
CA ALA A 20 16.16 -3.67 9.69
C ALA A 20 17.61 -3.66 9.23
N LEU A 21 18.29 -4.81 9.27
CA LEU A 21 19.65 -5.00 8.78
C LEU A 21 19.79 -4.62 7.31
N LEU A 22 18.77 -4.89 6.49
CA LEU A 22 18.79 -4.55 5.07
C LEU A 22 18.45 -3.08 4.77
N ARG A 23 17.78 -2.37 5.69
CA ARG A 23 17.25 -1.01 5.45
C ARG A 23 18.05 0.09 6.14
N LEU A 24 18.51 -0.13 7.38
CA LEU A 24 19.08 0.92 8.22
C LEU A 24 20.58 1.23 8.01
N PRO A 25 21.45 0.27 7.66
CA PRO A 25 22.85 0.59 7.44
C PRO A 25 23.01 1.52 6.23
N ALA A 26 23.96 2.46 6.31
CA ALA A 26 24.40 3.28 5.18
C ALA A 26 23.27 4.09 4.49
N LEU A 27 22.29 4.59 5.24
CA LEU A 27 21.15 5.33 4.68
C LEU A 27 21.58 6.53 3.82
N THR A 28 22.66 7.23 4.17
CA THR A 28 23.13 8.41 3.42
C THR A 28 23.96 8.08 2.19
N THR A 29 24.59 6.90 2.15
CA THR A 29 25.52 6.53 1.08
C THR A 29 24.95 5.48 0.12
N VAL A 30 23.90 4.74 0.53
CA VAL A 30 23.25 3.71 -0.29
C VAL A 30 21.72 3.88 -0.28
N PRO A 31 21.08 4.19 -1.42
CA PRO A 31 21.68 4.42 -2.74
C PRO A 31 22.57 5.67 -2.81
N PRO A 32 23.55 5.72 -3.73
CA PRO A 32 24.49 6.83 -3.85
C PRO A 32 23.80 8.09 -4.39
N GLY A 33 24.21 9.24 -3.87
CA GLY A 33 23.67 10.54 -4.23
C GLY A 33 22.24 10.77 -3.72
N VAL A 34 21.74 11.99 -3.90
CA VAL A 34 20.35 12.37 -3.62
C VAL A 34 19.74 12.83 -4.92
N HIS A 35 18.72 12.10 -5.37
CA HIS A 35 18.01 12.44 -6.60
C HIS A 35 17.21 13.75 -6.41
N TYR A 36 16.99 14.55 -7.46
CA TYR A 36 16.31 15.85 -7.32
C TYR A 36 14.90 15.72 -6.71
N ASP A 37 14.14 14.68 -7.05
CA ASP A 37 12.82 14.40 -6.43
C ASP A 37 12.93 14.13 -4.92
N GLU A 38 14.00 13.46 -4.50
CA GLU A 38 14.26 13.14 -3.09
C GLU A 38 14.75 14.39 -2.34
N ALA A 39 15.60 15.20 -2.96
CA ALA A 39 16.03 16.49 -2.43
C ALA A 39 14.84 17.44 -2.23
N ALA A 40 13.95 17.54 -3.22
CA ALA A 40 12.70 18.29 -3.11
C ALA A 40 11.84 17.78 -1.96
N ASN A 41 11.78 16.46 -1.72
CA ASN A 41 11.06 15.93 -0.57
C ASN A 41 11.68 16.36 0.77
N GLY A 42 13.00 16.49 0.83
CA GLY A 42 13.74 17.02 1.98
C GLY A 42 13.40 18.46 2.28
N ILE A 43 13.36 19.31 1.25
CA ILE A 43 13.00 20.71 1.38
C ILE A 43 11.56 20.84 1.92
N LEU A 44 10.60 20.14 1.31
CA LEU A 44 9.19 20.16 1.74
C LEU A 44 9.02 19.66 3.19
N ALA A 45 9.75 18.62 3.59
CA ALA A 45 9.74 18.14 4.96
C ALA A 45 10.35 19.17 5.93
N ALA A 46 11.39 19.91 5.51
CA ALA A 46 12.02 20.96 6.30
C ALA A 46 11.15 22.22 6.44
N GLU A 47 10.41 22.59 5.39
CA GLU A 47 9.41 23.67 5.43
C GLU A 47 8.32 23.36 6.47
N ILE A 48 7.74 22.16 6.42
CA ILE A 48 6.77 21.70 7.43
C ILE A 48 7.39 21.69 8.83
N ALA A 49 8.63 21.21 8.94
CA ALA A 49 9.28 21.09 10.23
C ALA A 49 9.61 22.46 10.82
N TRP A 50 10.32 23.36 10.14
CA TRP A 50 10.88 24.58 10.75
C TRP A 50 10.23 25.89 10.32
N GLN A 51 9.56 25.93 9.16
CA GLN A 51 8.99 27.17 8.63
C GLN A 51 7.50 27.37 8.99
N GLY A 52 6.91 26.40 9.70
CA GLY A 52 5.51 26.48 10.15
C GLY A 52 4.49 26.19 9.04
N GLU A 53 4.94 25.58 7.94
CA GLU A 53 4.06 25.20 6.84
C GLU A 53 3.15 24.03 7.23
N HIS A 54 1.85 24.18 6.98
CA HIS A 54 0.83 23.19 7.28
C HIS A 54 -0.04 22.85 6.05
N PRO A 55 0.58 22.39 4.95
CA PRO A 55 -0.16 22.12 3.72
C PRO A 55 -1.13 20.95 3.92
N ILE A 56 -2.32 21.08 3.34
CA ILE A 56 -3.27 19.97 3.15
C ILE A 56 -2.86 19.14 1.92
N PHE A 57 -2.35 19.83 0.90
CA PHE A 57 -1.80 19.27 -0.32
C PHE A 57 -0.70 20.21 -0.81
N ILE A 58 0.39 19.67 -1.35
CA ILE A 58 1.50 20.46 -1.89
C ILE A 58 1.31 20.53 -3.40
N ALA A 59 0.92 21.69 -3.93
CA ALA A 59 0.66 21.86 -5.37
C ALA A 59 1.94 21.83 -6.22
N SER A 60 3.07 22.30 -5.67
CA SER A 60 4.38 22.27 -6.32
C SER A 60 4.82 20.85 -6.69
N TYR A 61 5.74 20.73 -7.65
CA TYR A 61 6.32 19.45 -8.07
C TYR A 61 5.28 18.40 -8.48
N THR A 62 4.34 18.78 -9.35
CA THR A 62 3.27 17.91 -9.90
C THR A 62 2.24 17.38 -8.88
N GLY A 63 2.11 18.03 -7.72
CA GLY A 63 1.15 17.64 -6.70
C GLY A 63 1.64 16.50 -5.79
N LYS A 64 1.65 16.75 -4.47
CA LYS A 64 2.06 15.76 -3.48
C LYS A 64 1.11 15.71 -2.28
N GLU A 65 0.65 14.50 -1.99
CA GLU A 65 -0.02 14.16 -0.76
C GLU A 65 0.94 14.21 0.44
N VAL A 66 0.44 14.69 1.58
CA VAL A 66 1.28 15.28 2.64
C VAL A 66 1.75 14.32 3.74
N LEU A 67 1.17 13.12 3.85
CA LEU A 67 1.37 12.25 5.03
C LEU A 67 2.84 11.91 5.30
N PHE A 68 3.58 11.57 4.25
CA PHE A 68 5.01 11.26 4.37
C PHE A 68 5.83 12.46 4.83
N PHE A 69 5.50 13.67 4.37
CA PHE A 69 6.27 14.88 4.67
C PHE A 69 6.10 15.32 6.12
N TYR A 70 4.90 15.17 6.69
CA TYR A 70 4.70 15.37 8.13
C TYR A 70 5.53 14.37 8.96
N GLY A 71 5.54 13.08 8.58
CA GLY A 71 6.37 12.07 9.24
C GLY A 71 7.87 12.36 9.11
N ALA A 72 8.31 12.75 7.92
CA ALA A 72 9.69 13.10 7.64
C ALA A 72 10.12 14.38 8.36
N GLY A 73 9.26 15.40 8.42
CA GLY A 73 9.50 16.62 9.16
C GLY A 73 9.63 16.37 10.66
N LEU A 74 8.77 15.51 11.22
CA LEU A 74 8.90 15.08 12.62
C LEU A 74 10.23 14.37 12.88
N LEU A 75 10.65 13.43 12.03
CA LEU A 75 11.96 12.80 12.20
C LEU A 75 13.10 13.79 12.00
N ALA A 76 12.98 14.73 11.06
CA ALA A 76 13.98 15.77 10.84
C ALA A 76 14.15 16.66 12.08
N ARG A 77 13.08 16.97 12.82
CA ARG A 77 13.17 17.67 14.11
C ARG A 77 13.98 16.90 15.15
N LEU A 78 13.98 15.57 15.10
CA LEU A 78 14.65 14.71 16.09
C LEU A 78 16.11 14.42 15.74
N VAL A 79 16.43 14.21 14.46
CA VAL A 79 17.78 13.76 14.03
C VAL A 79 18.49 14.73 13.08
N GLY A 80 17.88 15.87 12.79
CA GLY A 80 18.38 16.88 11.86
C GLY A 80 17.80 16.75 10.43
N PRO A 81 17.79 17.84 9.65
CA PRO A 81 17.36 17.82 8.26
C PRO A 81 18.37 17.09 7.37
N GLY A 82 17.89 16.53 6.25
CA GLY A 82 18.74 15.97 5.21
C GLY A 82 18.30 14.58 4.74
N ALA A 83 19.13 13.95 3.89
CA ALA A 83 18.83 12.64 3.33
C ALA A 83 18.69 11.55 4.41
N PHE A 84 19.43 11.67 5.52
CA PHE A 84 19.33 10.71 6.62
C PHE A 84 17.91 10.64 7.21
N SER A 85 17.30 11.77 7.57
CA SER A 85 15.97 11.78 8.19
C SER A 85 14.88 11.32 7.23
N LEU A 86 14.96 11.71 5.94
CA LEU A 86 14.04 11.23 4.90
C LEU A 86 14.10 9.70 4.72
N ARG A 87 15.31 9.17 4.56
CA ARG A 87 15.50 7.74 4.29
C ARG A 87 15.26 6.91 5.56
N LEU A 88 15.53 7.46 6.74
CA LEU A 88 15.13 6.85 8.02
C LEU A 88 13.60 6.76 8.13
N THR A 89 12.88 7.80 7.71
CA THR A 89 11.40 7.79 7.64
C THR A 89 10.91 6.67 6.73
N ALA A 90 11.45 6.59 5.52
CA ALA A 90 11.10 5.53 4.56
C ALA A 90 11.43 4.12 5.11
N ALA A 91 12.58 3.97 5.75
CA ALA A 91 13.01 2.70 6.34
C ALA A 91 12.08 2.26 7.48
N PHE A 92 11.66 3.20 8.33
CA PHE A 92 10.73 2.93 9.41
C PHE A 92 9.35 2.53 8.88
N LEU A 93 8.81 3.27 7.89
CA LEU A 93 7.57 2.89 7.22
C LEU A 93 7.67 1.51 6.57
N GLY A 94 8.80 1.21 5.92
CA GLY A 94 9.06 -0.10 5.34
C GLY A 94 9.10 -1.24 6.38
N LEU A 95 9.70 -1.02 7.54
CA LEU A 95 9.70 -1.99 8.64
C LEU A 95 8.29 -2.24 9.18
N LEU A 96 7.52 -1.16 9.34
CA LEU A 96 6.13 -1.27 9.74
C LEU A 96 5.29 -2.01 8.69
N THR A 97 5.55 -1.82 7.39
CA THR A 97 4.86 -2.58 6.33
C THR A 97 5.13 -4.07 6.48
N VAL A 98 6.38 -4.49 6.74
CA VAL A 98 6.72 -5.91 6.97
C VAL A 98 5.93 -6.50 8.15
N ALA A 99 5.88 -5.78 9.28
CA ALA A 99 5.09 -6.20 10.43
C ALA A 99 3.58 -6.25 10.11
N ALA A 100 3.09 -5.24 9.39
CA ALA A 100 1.69 -5.13 8.98
C ALA A 100 1.30 -6.26 8.01
N THR A 101 2.18 -6.71 7.12
CA THR A 101 1.96 -7.84 6.21
C THR A 101 1.72 -9.14 6.97
N TYR A 102 2.57 -9.45 7.96
CA TYR A 102 2.35 -10.61 8.81
C TYR A 102 1.00 -10.50 9.52
N TRP A 103 0.73 -9.37 10.17
CA TRP A 103 -0.51 -9.16 10.91
C TRP A 103 -1.74 -9.25 10.00
N LEU A 104 -1.69 -8.65 8.81
CA LEU A 104 -2.73 -8.69 7.79
C LEU A 104 -3.03 -10.13 7.39
N GLY A 105 -2.02 -10.93 7.04
CA GLY A 105 -2.24 -12.34 6.70
C GLY A 105 -2.93 -13.12 7.83
N ARG A 106 -2.59 -12.83 9.09
CA ARG A 106 -3.27 -13.43 10.26
C ARG A 106 -4.71 -12.97 10.41
N VAL A 107 -5.01 -11.71 10.14
CA VAL A 107 -6.35 -11.13 10.21
C VAL A 107 -7.24 -11.64 9.08
N LEU A 108 -6.69 -11.81 7.88
CA LEU A 108 -7.35 -12.42 6.72
C LEU A 108 -7.51 -13.95 6.84
N ARG A 109 -7.10 -14.53 7.98
CA ARG A 109 -7.19 -15.97 8.32
C ARG A 109 -6.33 -16.88 7.45
N LEU A 110 -5.27 -16.36 6.86
CA LEU A 110 -4.25 -17.20 6.24
C LEU A 110 -3.52 -18.03 7.31
N ASP A 111 -2.95 -19.16 6.88
CA ASP A 111 -2.10 -19.97 7.75
C ASP A 111 -0.91 -19.13 8.27
N ARG A 112 -0.47 -19.42 9.50
CA ARG A 112 0.65 -18.69 10.14
C ARG A 112 1.92 -18.73 9.31
N ARG A 113 2.18 -19.85 8.64
CA ARG A 113 3.35 -20.06 7.79
C ARG A 113 3.25 -19.16 6.57
N ILE A 114 2.09 -19.10 5.92
CA ILE A 114 1.86 -18.22 4.76
C ILE A 114 2.08 -16.76 5.15
N ALA A 115 1.50 -16.31 6.27
CA ALA A 115 1.70 -14.94 6.73
C ALA A 115 3.17 -14.62 7.09
N LEU A 116 3.91 -15.58 7.63
CA LEU A 116 5.35 -15.42 7.90
C LEU A 116 6.17 -15.37 6.60
N VAL A 117 5.87 -16.27 5.66
CA VAL A 117 6.53 -16.32 4.35
C VAL A 117 6.31 -15.01 3.61
N ALA A 118 5.07 -14.52 3.54
CA ALA A 118 4.74 -13.22 2.92
C ALA A 118 5.53 -12.06 3.56
N ALA A 119 5.62 -12.01 4.89
CA ALA A 119 6.40 -10.99 5.58
C ALA A 119 7.91 -11.11 5.32
N LEU A 120 8.46 -12.32 5.27
CA LEU A 120 9.87 -12.57 4.95
C LEU A 120 10.19 -12.23 3.50
N LEU A 121 9.33 -12.61 2.55
CA LEU A 121 9.47 -12.26 1.15
C LEU A 121 9.42 -10.75 0.95
N LEU A 122 8.52 -10.05 1.64
CA LEU A 122 8.49 -8.59 1.63
C LEU A 122 9.72 -7.97 2.30
N ALA A 123 10.23 -8.57 3.38
CA ALA A 123 11.43 -8.12 4.07
C ALA A 123 12.66 -8.11 3.14
N THR A 124 12.77 -9.14 2.28
CA THR A 124 13.89 -9.33 1.33
C THR A 124 13.57 -8.91 -0.11
N SER A 125 12.36 -8.44 -0.40
CA SER A 125 11.95 -8.01 -1.73
C SER A 125 12.75 -6.79 -2.17
N PHE A 126 13.47 -6.89 -3.30
CA PHE A 126 14.23 -5.79 -3.86
C PHE A 126 13.35 -4.55 -4.08
N TRP A 127 12.15 -4.74 -4.63
CA TRP A 127 11.20 -3.67 -4.90
C TRP A 127 10.83 -2.89 -3.63
N HIS A 128 10.43 -3.60 -2.57
CA HIS A 128 10.06 -2.95 -1.31
C HIS A 128 11.30 -2.38 -0.58
N LEU A 129 12.45 -3.05 -0.64
CA LEU A 129 13.71 -2.58 -0.06
C LEU A 129 14.16 -1.26 -0.67
N LEU A 130 14.13 -1.15 -2.00
CA LEU A 130 14.55 0.05 -2.72
C LEU A 130 13.72 1.27 -2.27
N PHE A 131 12.39 1.16 -2.26
CA PHE A 131 11.52 2.24 -1.79
C PHE A 131 11.57 2.48 -0.28
N SER A 132 11.97 1.49 0.51
CA SER A 132 12.25 1.68 1.95
C SER A 132 13.58 2.39 2.22
N ARG A 133 14.46 2.52 1.22
CA ARG A 133 15.76 3.19 1.34
C ARG A 133 15.82 4.53 0.63
N LEU A 134 14.84 4.82 -0.23
CA LEU A 134 14.68 6.12 -0.86
C LEU A 134 13.63 6.95 -0.12
N GLY A 135 13.88 8.25 0.04
CA GLY A 135 12.96 9.20 0.69
C GLY A 135 11.73 9.57 -0.14
N PHE A 136 11.02 8.58 -0.71
CA PHE A 136 9.79 8.80 -1.48
C PHE A 136 8.54 8.52 -0.66
N ARG A 137 7.56 9.43 -0.75
CA ARG A 137 6.25 9.32 -0.10
C ARG A 137 5.46 8.06 -0.41
N ALA A 138 5.69 7.45 -1.57
CA ALA A 138 4.99 6.25 -2.03
C ALA A 138 5.10 5.07 -1.05
N ILE A 139 6.19 4.97 -0.27
CA ILE A 139 6.39 3.89 0.71
C ILE A 139 5.36 3.90 1.86
N SER A 140 4.68 5.02 2.09
CA SER A 140 3.59 5.11 3.07
C SER A 140 2.32 4.37 2.62
N GLN A 141 2.10 4.22 1.31
CA GLN A 141 0.89 3.62 0.76
C GLN A 141 0.71 2.14 1.16
N PRO A 142 1.70 1.23 0.97
CA PRO A 142 1.57 -0.16 1.39
C PRO A 142 1.18 -0.34 2.86
N LEU A 143 1.82 0.43 3.75
CA LEU A 143 1.55 0.38 5.18
C LEU A 143 0.09 0.74 5.48
N LEU A 144 -0.36 1.91 5.01
CA LEU A 144 -1.70 2.41 5.32
C LEU A 144 -2.79 1.54 4.70
N GLN A 145 -2.57 0.98 3.50
CA GLN A 145 -3.48 0.02 2.88
C GLN A 145 -3.57 -1.27 3.70
N ALA A 146 -2.43 -1.82 4.13
CA ALA A 146 -2.39 -3.02 4.96
C ALA A 146 -3.12 -2.81 6.30
N LEU A 147 -2.87 -1.67 6.94
CA LEU A 147 -3.52 -1.29 8.19
C LEU A 147 -5.03 -1.09 7.99
N ALA A 148 -5.45 -0.39 6.93
CA ALA A 148 -6.87 -0.19 6.62
C ALA A 148 -7.59 -1.53 6.45
N VAL A 149 -7.08 -2.44 5.59
CA VAL A 149 -7.69 -3.76 5.40
C VAL A 149 -7.70 -4.55 6.72
N GLY A 150 -6.58 -4.60 7.43
CA GLY A 150 -6.49 -5.33 8.69
C GLY A 150 -7.50 -4.82 9.73
N PHE A 151 -7.58 -3.51 9.93
CA PHE A 151 -8.52 -2.94 10.89
C PHE A 151 -9.98 -3.14 10.46
N ILE A 152 -10.32 -3.03 9.18
CA ILE A 152 -11.65 -3.36 8.66
C ILE A 152 -12.04 -4.80 9.00
N TRP A 153 -11.17 -5.78 8.72
CA TRP A 153 -11.47 -7.19 8.99
C TRP A 153 -11.58 -7.51 10.49
N THR A 154 -10.82 -6.81 11.33
CA THR A 154 -10.93 -6.96 12.80
C THR A 154 -12.10 -6.20 13.43
N ALA A 155 -12.62 -5.17 12.76
CA ALA A 155 -13.79 -4.39 13.18
C ALA A 155 -15.09 -5.14 12.93
N LEU A 156 -15.15 -5.95 11.85
CA LEU A 156 -16.26 -6.86 11.59
C LEU A 156 -16.28 -7.96 12.67
N PRO A 157 -17.33 -8.11 13.48
CA PRO A 157 -17.37 -9.12 14.54
C PRO A 157 -17.55 -10.54 13.99
N ALA A 158 -17.11 -11.54 14.76
CA ALA A 158 -17.56 -12.92 14.54
C ALA A 158 -19.00 -13.09 15.06
N PRO A 159 -19.73 -14.14 14.64
CA PRO A 159 -21.06 -14.43 15.17
C PRO A 159 -21.06 -14.47 16.70
N GLY A 160 -22.03 -13.79 17.32
CA GLY A 160 -22.15 -13.72 18.79
C GLY A 160 -21.20 -12.75 19.49
N GLN A 161 -20.31 -12.06 18.78
CA GLN A 161 -19.40 -11.07 19.39
C GLN A 161 -19.92 -9.63 19.25
N ALA A 162 -19.67 -8.82 20.27
CA ALA A 162 -19.96 -7.39 20.25
C ALA A 162 -19.04 -6.63 19.28
N VAL A 163 -19.59 -5.58 18.66
CA VAL A 163 -18.83 -4.64 17.82
C VAL A 163 -17.86 -3.86 18.71
N ARG A 164 -16.59 -3.80 18.30
CA ARG A 164 -15.56 -3.01 18.97
C ARG A 164 -15.42 -1.68 18.26
N TRP A 165 -16.19 -0.66 18.67
CA TRP A 165 -16.22 0.65 18.01
C TRP A 165 -14.85 1.32 17.89
N ARG A 166 -13.94 1.10 18.83
CA ARG A 166 -12.53 1.53 18.71
C ARG A 166 -11.87 1.02 17.41
N ARG A 167 -12.14 -0.22 17.01
CA ARG A 167 -11.61 -0.78 15.75
C ARG A 167 -12.27 -0.20 14.51
N VAL A 168 -13.56 0.13 14.60
CA VAL A 168 -14.31 0.81 13.53
C VAL A 168 -13.71 2.19 13.27
N ILE A 169 -13.45 2.96 14.33
CA ILE A 169 -12.84 4.28 14.23
C ILE A 169 -11.42 4.19 13.65
N VAL A 170 -10.57 3.31 14.19
CA VAL A 170 -9.21 3.13 13.67
C VAL A 170 -9.20 2.66 12.20
N ALA A 171 -10.13 1.77 11.82
CA ALA A 171 -10.28 1.35 10.43
C ALA A 171 -10.62 2.52 9.50
N GLY A 172 -11.55 3.38 9.89
CA GLY A 172 -11.92 4.58 9.14
C GLY A 172 -10.77 5.58 9.04
N ILE A 173 -10.06 5.83 10.14
CA ILE A 173 -8.87 6.70 10.15
C ILE A 173 -7.81 6.17 9.18
N CYS A 174 -7.44 4.89 9.26
CA CYS A 174 -6.47 4.30 8.35
C CYS A 174 -6.94 4.40 6.89
N LEU A 175 -8.22 4.12 6.60
CA LEU A 175 -8.77 4.21 5.25
C LEU A 175 -8.75 5.64 4.70
N GLY A 176 -9.09 6.65 5.51
CA GLY A 176 -9.01 8.05 5.12
C GLY A 176 -7.55 8.50 4.88
N LEU A 177 -6.62 8.05 5.73
CA LEU A 177 -5.19 8.35 5.60
C LEU A 177 -4.54 7.75 4.35
N VAL A 178 -5.09 6.68 3.77
CA VAL A 178 -4.62 6.13 2.48
C VAL A 178 -4.66 7.20 1.38
N ALA A 179 -5.64 8.12 1.40
CA ALA A 179 -5.72 9.19 0.40
C ALA A 179 -4.60 10.23 0.53
N TYR A 180 -3.88 10.27 1.66
CA TYR A 180 -2.79 11.21 1.92
C TYR A 180 -1.40 10.60 1.64
N THR A 181 -1.30 9.37 1.11
CA THR A 181 -0.02 8.70 0.88
C THR A 181 0.56 9.02 -0.50
N TYR A 182 -0.15 8.59 -1.54
CA TYR A 182 0.33 8.60 -2.92
C TYR A 182 -0.82 8.63 -3.92
N LEU A 183 -0.57 9.23 -5.09
CA LEU A 183 -1.58 9.39 -6.12
C LEU A 183 -2.26 8.06 -6.51
N ALA A 184 -1.48 6.99 -6.63
CA ALA A 184 -1.98 5.66 -6.97
C ALA A 184 -2.98 5.10 -5.95
N ALA A 185 -2.97 5.61 -4.71
CA ALA A 185 -3.87 5.19 -3.65
C ALA A 185 -5.34 5.57 -3.93
N ARG A 186 -5.61 6.48 -4.87
CA ARG A 186 -6.98 6.86 -5.27
C ARG A 186 -7.79 5.70 -5.86
N LEU A 187 -7.14 4.67 -6.41
CA LEU A 187 -7.81 3.46 -6.92
C LEU A 187 -8.04 2.40 -5.84
N PHE A 188 -7.43 2.55 -4.66
CA PHE A 188 -7.55 1.57 -3.58
C PHE A 188 -8.98 1.41 -3.04
N PRO A 189 -9.80 2.47 -2.86
CA PRO A 189 -11.19 2.32 -2.44
C PRO A 189 -12.01 1.42 -3.38
N VAL A 190 -11.72 1.43 -4.69
CA VAL A 190 -12.37 0.56 -5.67
C VAL A 190 -12.00 -0.90 -5.43
N ALA A 191 -10.71 -1.20 -5.27
CA ALA A 191 -10.25 -2.56 -4.96
C ALA A 191 -10.84 -3.08 -3.64
N LEU A 192 -10.84 -2.23 -2.61
CA LEU A 192 -11.42 -2.54 -1.30
C LEU A 192 -12.92 -2.79 -1.39
N PHE A 193 -13.66 -1.95 -2.13
CA PHE A 193 -15.09 -2.10 -2.33
C PHE A 193 -15.44 -3.46 -2.94
N ILE A 194 -14.72 -3.88 -3.99
CA ILE A 194 -14.93 -5.20 -4.61
C ILE A 194 -14.70 -6.32 -3.60
N GLY A 195 -13.62 -6.27 -2.82
CA GLY A 195 -13.37 -7.24 -1.74
C GLY A 195 -14.47 -7.29 -0.67
N LEU A 196 -15.18 -6.18 -0.44
CA LEU A 196 -16.24 -6.06 0.56
C LEU A 196 -17.64 -6.43 0.03
N LEU A 197 -17.82 -6.66 -1.27
CA LEU A 197 -19.12 -7.05 -1.86
C LEU A 197 -19.84 -8.20 -1.13
N PRO A 198 -19.16 -9.25 -0.62
CA PRO A 198 -19.84 -10.30 0.14
C PRO A 198 -20.56 -9.78 1.40
N PHE A 199 -20.05 -8.73 2.05
CA PHE A 199 -20.68 -8.09 3.21
C PHE A 199 -21.83 -7.15 2.85
N LEU A 200 -22.00 -6.81 1.58
CA LEU A 200 -23.08 -5.96 1.11
C LEU A 200 -24.28 -6.78 0.62
N ASN A 201 -24.08 -8.04 0.24
CA ASN A 201 -25.13 -8.94 -0.25
C ASN A 201 -26.00 -9.50 0.89
N PRO A 202 -27.28 -9.10 1.02
CA PRO A 202 -28.17 -9.57 2.08
C PRO A 202 -28.42 -11.09 2.03
N MET A 203 -28.40 -11.71 0.85
CA MET A 203 -28.58 -13.16 0.70
C MET A 203 -27.46 -13.97 1.35
N MET A 204 -26.29 -13.35 1.53
CA MET A 204 -25.12 -13.96 2.17
C MET A 204 -25.06 -13.68 3.68
N ILE A 205 -25.96 -12.83 4.20
CA ILE A 205 -26.00 -12.39 5.60
C ILE A 205 -27.20 -13.06 6.28
N ARG A 206 -26.93 -13.86 7.32
CA ARG A 206 -28.02 -14.44 8.14
C ARG A 206 -28.74 -13.34 8.94
N PRO A 207 -30.08 -13.38 9.06
CA PRO A 207 -30.89 -12.30 9.66
C PRO A 207 -30.55 -11.94 11.12
N TRP A 208 -29.97 -12.87 11.88
CA TRP A 208 -29.59 -12.68 13.29
C TRP A 208 -28.21 -12.03 13.47
N ARG A 209 -27.52 -11.68 12.37
CA ARG A 209 -26.20 -11.02 12.42
C ARG A 209 -26.41 -9.52 12.38
N ARG A 210 -25.79 -8.79 13.32
CA ARG A 210 -25.63 -7.33 13.22
C ARG A 210 -25.20 -6.97 11.80
N HIS A 211 -25.92 -6.07 11.16
CA HIS A 211 -25.73 -5.73 9.75
C HIS A 211 -24.30 -5.24 9.51
N PRO A 212 -23.41 -6.01 8.86
CA PRO A 212 -22.04 -5.57 8.57
C PRO A 212 -22.03 -4.27 7.76
N GLN A 213 -23.09 -4.01 6.99
CA GLN A 213 -23.36 -2.76 6.30
C GLN A 213 -23.31 -1.53 7.24
N VAL A 214 -23.86 -1.60 8.45
CA VAL A 214 -23.82 -0.49 9.42
C VAL A 214 -22.39 -0.23 9.89
N ILE A 215 -21.61 -1.29 10.10
CA ILE A 215 -20.20 -1.18 10.50
C ILE A 215 -19.39 -0.58 9.35
N LEU A 216 -19.58 -1.06 8.13
CA LEU A 216 -18.92 -0.54 6.94
C LEU A 216 -19.29 0.92 6.65
N ALA A 217 -20.56 1.29 6.84
CA ALA A 217 -21.02 2.67 6.74
C ALA A 217 -20.34 3.56 7.79
N ALA A 218 -20.26 3.11 9.05
CA ALA A 218 -19.55 3.84 10.10
C ALA A 218 -18.04 4.01 9.80
N ILE A 219 -17.38 2.97 9.27
CA ILE A 219 -15.99 3.06 8.79
C ILE A 219 -15.89 4.10 7.67
N GLY A 220 -16.82 4.05 6.70
CA GLY A 220 -16.88 4.99 5.58
C GLY A 220 -17.05 6.43 6.03
N ILE A 221 -17.94 6.70 7.00
CA ILE A 221 -18.14 8.04 7.58
C ILE A 221 -16.85 8.53 8.22
N VAL A 222 -16.20 7.72 9.06
CA VAL A 222 -14.93 8.13 9.70
C VAL A 222 -13.83 8.36 8.65
N ALA A 223 -13.75 7.54 7.61
CA ALA A 223 -12.81 7.73 6.51
C ALA A 223 -13.06 9.03 5.74
N LEU A 224 -14.33 9.35 5.48
CA LEU A 224 -14.73 10.61 4.84
C LEU A 224 -14.39 11.82 5.72
N LEU A 225 -14.57 11.73 7.05
CA LEU A 225 -14.19 12.81 7.97
C LEU A 225 -12.67 13.07 7.94
N VAL A 226 -11.86 12.01 7.89
CA VAL A 226 -10.39 12.13 7.78
C VAL A 226 -9.99 12.67 6.40
N LEU A 227 -10.68 12.25 5.34
CA LEU A 227 -10.46 12.71 3.97
C LEU A 227 -10.97 14.15 3.72
N ALA A 228 -11.91 14.64 4.53
CA ALA A 228 -12.64 15.89 4.28
C ALA A 228 -11.74 17.10 4.00
N PRO A 229 -10.63 17.35 4.73
CA PRO A 229 -9.75 18.48 4.43
C PRO A 229 -9.16 18.42 3.02
N LEU A 230 -8.64 17.26 2.61
CA LEU A 230 -8.09 17.06 1.28
C LEU A 230 -9.16 17.14 0.19
N LEU A 231 -10.35 16.60 0.45
CA LEU A 231 -11.47 16.73 -0.48
C LEU A 231 -11.88 18.19 -0.65
N SER A 232 -11.99 18.94 0.45
CA SER A 232 -12.27 20.38 0.41
C SER A 232 -11.23 21.15 -0.36
N TYR A 233 -9.94 20.81 -0.20
CA TYR A 233 -8.86 21.40 -0.99
C TYR A 233 -9.05 21.16 -2.50
N PHE A 234 -9.35 19.91 -2.91
CA PHE A 234 -9.58 19.59 -4.32
C PHE A 234 -10.84 20.19 -4.91
N LEU A 235 -11.88 20.42 -4.10
CA LEU A 235 -13.07 21.15 -4.55
C LEU A 235 -12.75 22.63 -4.83
N GLY A 236 -11.86 23.24 -4.04
CA GLY A 236 -11.38 24.61 -4.29
C GLY A 236 -10.30 24.71 -5.39
N HIS A 237 -9.59 23.60 -5.66
CA HIS A 237 -8.51 23.52 -6.64
C HIS A 237 -8.69 22.27 -7.51
N PRO A 238 -9.68 22.23 -8.41
CA PRO A 238 -9.98 21.04 -9.20
C PRO A 238 -8.79 20.60 -10.05
N ASP A 239 -8.00 21.55 -10.56
CA ASP A 239 -6.77 21.25 -11.32
C ASP A 239 -5.76 20.47 -10.48
N ALA A 240 -5.67 20.72 -9.16
CA ALA A 240 -4.78 20.00 -8.24
C ALA A 240 -5.09 18.50 -8.17
N PHE A 241 -6.35 18.12 -8.42
CA PHE A 241 -6.74 16.71 -8.51
C PHE A 241 -6.22 16.09 -9.82
N TRP A 242 -6.23 16.83 -10.93
CA TRP A 242 -5.91 16.32 -12.27
C TRP A 242 -4.47 16.58 -12.74
N VAL A 243 -3.63 17.31 -11.99
CA VAL A 243 -2.27 17.77 -12.39
C VAL A 243 -1.44 16.73 -13.13
N ARG A 244 -1.53 15.45 -12.73
CA ARG A 244 -0.72 14.38 -13.33
C ARG A 244 -1.37 13.64 -14.49
N ILE A 245 -2.68 13.82 -14.69
CA ILE A 245 -3.44 13.27 -15.81
C ILE A 245 -3.34 14.19 -17.03
N SER A 246 -3.16 15.50 -16.83
CA SER A 246 -3.12 16.50 -17.91
C SER A 246 -1.72 16.96 -18.37
N GLN A 247 -0.65 16.71 -17.61
CA GLN A 247 0.68 17.32 -17.86
C GLN A 247 1.71 16.47 -18.61
N VAL A 248 1.30 15.41 -19.33
CA VAL A 248 2.24 14.62 -20.14
C VAL A 248 1.57 14.08 -21.39
N GLY A 249 2.07 14.49 -22.56
CA GLY A 249 1.70 13.90 -23.84
C GLY A 249 2.58 14.36 -25.00
N PRO A 250 3.43 13.49 -25.57
CA PRO A 250 3.75 13.48 -26.99
C PRO A 250 2.81 12.53 -27.75
N THR A 251 2.80 12.66 -29.07
CA THR A 251 1.82 12.17 -30.05
C THR A 251 1.67 10.65 -30.24
N ASP A 252 2.55 9.82 -29.65
CA ASP A 252 2.54 8.35 -29.79
C ASP A 252 2.20 7.65 -28.46
N SER A 253 0.97 7.82 -27.99
CA SER A 253 0.50 7.17 -26.75
C SER A 253 0.12 5.71 -26.98
N LEU A 254 0.56 4.80 -26.11
CA LEU A 254 0.02 3.43 -26.06
C LEU A 254 -1.49 3.47 -25.81
N SER A 255 -2.24 2.56 -26.43
CA SER A 255 -3.63 2.35 -26.04
C SER A 255 -3.71 1.88 -24.58
N LEU A 256 -4.82 2.15 -23.90
CA LEU A 256 -5.01 1.71 -22.52
C LEU A 256 -4.86 0.18 -22.38
N GLY A 257 -5.29 -0.58 -23.38
CA GLY A 257 -5.14 -2.04 -23.42
C GLY A 257 -3.68 -2.48 -23.47
N GLU A 258 -2.88 -1.87 -24.35
CA GLU A 258 -1.44 -2.14 -24.45
C GLU A 258 -0.70 -1.74 -23.17
N SER A 259 -1.00 -0.55 -22.64
CA SER A 259 -0.41 -0.07 -21.39
C SER A 259 -0.75 -0.98 -20.20
N TYR A 260 -2.00 -1.48 -20.14
CA TYR A 260 -2.42 -2.43 -19.12
C TYR A 260 -1.73 -3.78 -19.27
N GLN A 261 -1.59 -4.29 -20.49
CA GLN A 261 -0.86 -5.52 -20.78
C GLN A 261 0.63 -5.39 -20.41
N GLN A 262 1.28 -4.30 -20.79
CA GLN A 262 2.67 -4.03 -20.41
C GLN A 262 2.81 -3.92 -18.89
N SER A 263 1.86 -3.24 -18.24
CA SER A 263 1.79 -3.13 -16.79
C SER A 263 1.66 -4.49 -16.10
N LEU A 264 0.80 -5.39 -16.57
CA LEU A 264 0.72 -6.76 -16.03
C LEU A 264 2.01 -7.54 -16.30
N SER A 265 2.65 -7.32 -17.44
CA SER A 265 3.89 -8.01 -17.80
C SER A 265 5.06 -7.68 -16.85
N MET A 266 4.97 -6.56 -16.11
CA MET A 266 5.95 -6.19 -15.07
C MET A 266 6.15 -7.26 -14.00
N LEU A 267 5.11 -8.04 -13.72
CA LEU A 267 5.16 -9.06 -12.67
C LEU A 267 6.08 -10.22 -13.03
N PHE A 268 6.23 -10.55 -14.32
CA PHE A 268 6.85 -11.81 -14.75
C PHE A 268 7.84 -11.69 -15.92
N LEU A 269 7.67 -10.70 -16.80
CA LEU A 269 8.39 -10.59 -18.07
C LEU A 269 9.33 -9.39 -18.09
N LYS A 270 8.79 -8.17 -18.06
CA LYS A 270 9.56 -6.94 -18.26
C LYS A 270 9.13 -5.87 -17.26
N GLY A 271 9.99 -5.58 -16.29
CA GLY A 271 9.72 -4.60 -15.23
C GLY A 271 10.01 -3.15 -15.63
N ASP A 272 9.98 -2.26 -14.64
CA ASP A 272 10.25 -0.83 -14.83
C ASP A 272 11.67 -0.61 -15.40
N PRO A 273 11.84 0.14 -16.50
CA PRO A 273 13.14 0.39 -17.11
C PRO A 273 13.96 1.46 -16.36
N TYR A 274 13.36 2.26 -15.49
CA TYR A 274 14.09 3.27 -14.74
C TYR A 274 14.99 2.62 -13.68
N TRP A 275 16.30 2.78 -13.88
CA TRP A 275 17.35 2.30 -12.97
C TRP A 275 17.19 2.75 -11.50
N ARG A 276 16.47 3.87 -11.26
CA ARG A 276 16.18 4.38 -9.91
C ARG A 276 15.07 3.62 -9.18
N PHE A 277 14.19 2.95 -9.91
CA PHE A 277 13.01 2.24 -9.36
C PHE A 277 13.09 0.73 -9.59
N ASN A 278 14.08 0.28 -10.35
CA ASN A 278 14.32 -1.12 -10.60
C ASN A 278 15.74 -1.37 -11.13
N LEU A 279 16.17 -2.63 -11.19
CA LEU A 279 17.16 -2.99 -12.21
C LEU A 279 16.45 -2.94 -13.57
N PRO A 280 16.97 -2.21 -14.57
CA PRO A 280 16.25 -1.97 -15.81
C PRO A 280 15.67 -3.24 -16.41
N ASP A 281 14.37 -3.19 -16.72
CA ASP A 281 13.59 -4.26 -17.35
C ASP A 281 13.45 -5.56 -16.54
N ARG A 282 14.06 -5.67 -15.35
CA ARG A 282 13.97 -6.86 -14.51
C ARG A 282 12.53 -7.05 -14.01
N PRO A 283 11.87 -8.20 -14.22
CA PRO A 283 10.53 -8.43 -13.69
C PRO A 283 10.52 -8.43 -12.16
N VAL A 284 9.37 -8.06 -11.58
CA VAL A 284 9.18 -8.01 -10.12
C VAL A 284 9.43 -9.39 -9.51
N PHE A 285 8.87 -10.44 -10.12
CA PHE A 285 9.08 -11.82 -9.72
C PHE A 285 9.90 -12.55 -10.79
N GLY A 286 10.99 -13.19 -10.36
CA GLY A 286 11.67 -14.20 -11.19
C GLY A 286 10.81 -15.44 -11.37
N THR A 287 11.19 -16.34 -12.28
CA THR A 287 10.39 -17.50 -12.70
C THR A 287 9.83 -18.33 -11.53
N ILE A 288 10.65 -18.63 -10.52
CA ILE A 288 10.24 -19.44 -9.36
C ILE A 288 9.16 -18.72 -8.54
N TRP A 289 9.40 -17.47 -8.15
CA TRP A 289 8.44 -16.70 -7.34
C TRP A 289 7.19 -16.35 -8.14
N GLY A 290 7.33 -16.14 -9.45
CA GLY A 290 6.21 -15.92 -10.35
C GLY A 290 5.30 -17.14 -10.44
N ALA A 291 5.86 -18.35 -10.52
CA ALA A 291 5.08 -19.58 -10.46
C ALA A 291 4.33 -19.74 -9.13
N PHE A 292 4.97 -19.41 -7.99
CA PHE A 292 4.28 -19.42 -6.69
C PHE A 292 3.15 -18.41 -6.60
N LEU A 293 3.30 -17.21 -7.18
CA LEU A 293 2.23 -16.22 -7.24
C LEU A 293 1.03 -16.76 -8.05
N ILE A 294 1.28 -17.33 -9.23
CA ILE A 294 0.24 -17.92 -10.08
C ILE A 294 -0.47 -19.06 -9.34
N ILE A 295 0.28 -19.99 -8.74
CA ILE A 295 -0.30 -21.09 -7.94
C ILE A 295 -1.13 -20.52 -6.79
N GLY A 296 -0.62 -19.50 -6.09
CA GLY A 296 -1.33 -18.82 -5.00
C GLY A 296 -2.67 -18.23 -5.47
N TRP A 297 -2.70 -17.57 -6.62
CA TRP A 297 -3.93 -17.05 -7.21
C TRP A 297 -4.90 -18.16 -7.64
N LEU A 298 -4.42 -19.23 -8.27
CA LEU A 298 -5.26 -20.37 -8.65
C LEU A 298 -5.88 -21.05 -7.42
N LEU A 299 -5.09 -21.23 -6.35
CA LEU A 299 -5.58 -21.76 -5.08
C LEU A 299 -6.57 -20.80 -4.41
N ALA A 300 -6.31 -19.50 -4.46
CA ALA A 300 -7.23 -18.49 -3.91
C ALA A 300 -8.57 -18.47 -4.67
N LEU A 301 -8.54 -18.57 -6.00
CA LEU A 301 -9.73 -18.69 -6.86
C LEU A 301 -10.51 -19.98 -6.57
N TYR A 302 -9.82 -21.12 -6.48
CA TYR A 302 -10.43 -22.39 -6.13
C TYR A 302 -11.11 -22.29 -4.75
N GLN A 303 -10.40 -21.77 -3.75
CA GLN A 303 -10.92 -21.64 -2.39
C GLN A 303 -12.04 -20.60 -2.28
N LEU A 304 -12.05 -19.57 -3.12
CA LEU A 304 -13.10 -18.55 -3.19
C LEU A 304 -14.45 -19.17 -3.56
N ILE A 305 -14.44 -20.18 -4.45
CA ILE A 305 -15.64 -20.90 -4.87
C ILE A 305 -16.11 -21.88 -3.78
N GLN A 306 -15.17 -22.48 -3.03
CA GLN A 306 -15.48 -23.51 -2.03
C GLN A 306 -15.88 -22.94 -0.66
N THR A 307 -15.34 -21.77 -0.26
CA THR A 307 -15.53 -21.28 1.11
C THR A 307 -16.96 -20.80 1.36
N LYS A 308 -17.53 -21.29 2.47
CA LYS A 308 -18.82 -20.83 3.01
C LYS A 308 -18.66 -19.73 4.05
N ILE A 309 -17.41 -19.42 4.43
CA ILE A 309 -17.12 -18.43 5.47
C ILE A 309 -17.01 -17.06 4.83
N LEU A 310 -17.99 -16.19 5.14
CA LEU A 310 -18.12 -14.86 4.52
C LEU A 310 -16.83 -14.01 4.58
N LYS A 311 -16.15 -14.03 5.73
CA LYS A 311 -14.90 -13.28 5.94
C LYS A 311 -13.74 -13.77 5.07
N GLU A 312 -13.66 -15.08 4.88
CA GLU A 312 -12.64 -15.70 4.04
C GLU A 312 -12.95 -15.46 2.57
N ARG A 313 -14.23 -15.56 2.18
CA ARG A 313 -14.67 -15.23 0.83
C ARG A 313 -14.33 -13.79 0.45
N ALA A 314 -14.61 -12.83 1.33
CA ALA A 314 -14.24 -11.43 1.13
C ALA A 314 -12.71 -11.25 1.03
N ALA A 315 -11.93 -11.94 1.88
CA ALA A 315 -10.48 -11.83 1.87
C ALA A 315 -9.89 -12.38 0.56
N LEU A 316 -10.34 -13.55 0.12
CA LEU A 316 -9.92 -14.16 -1.13
C LEU A 316 -10.33 -13.33 -2.34
N LEU A 317 -11.56 -12.78 -2.33
CA LEU A 317 -12.02 -11.89 -3.39
C LEU A 317 -11.12 -10.65 -3.49
N LEU A 318 -10.78 -10.02 -2.36
CA LEU A 318 -9.84 -8.90 -2.32
C LEU A 318 -8.46 -9.29 -2.87
N LEU A 319 -7.87 -10.39 -2.38
CA LEU A 319 -6.53 -10.82 -2.80
C LEU A 319 -6.44 -11.19 -4.29
N VAL A 320 -7.53 -11.69 -4.87
CA VAL A 320 -7.62 -12.02 -6.30
C VAL A 320 -7.83 -10.76 -7.14
N THR A 321 -8.69 -9.82 -6.74
CA THR A 321 -9.07 -8.69 -7.60
C THR A 321 -8.19 -7.46 -7.43
N LEU A 322 -7.65 -7.23 -6.22
CA LEU A 322 -6.83 -6.06 -5.91
C LEU A 322 -5.64 -5.92 -6.86
N PRO A 323 -4.88 -6.97 -7.22
CA PRO A 323 -3.74 -6.82 -8.12
C PRO A 323 -4.10 -6.26 -9.49
N PHE A 324 -5.23 -6.67 -10.05
CA PHE A 324 -5.73 -6.20 -11.35
C PHE A 324 -6.24 -4.76 -11.31
N ILE A 325 -6.63 -4.26 -10.13
CA ILE A 325 -7.08 -2.87 -9.98
C ILE A 325 -5.91 -1.96 -9.65
N MET A 326 -5.04 -2.41 -8.76
CA MET A 326 -3.88 -1.63 -8.29
C MET A 326 -2.70 -1.65 -9.29
N ILE A 327 -2.82 -2.37 -10.41
CA ILE A 327 -1.97 -2.20 -11.58
C ILE A 327 -2.45 -1.03 -12.49
N LEU A 328 -3.71 -0.61 -12.41
CA LEU A 328 -4.21 0.51 -13.23
C LEU A 328 -3.44 1.83 -13.04
N PRO A 329 -2.92 2.22 -11.84
CA PRO A 329 -2.13 3.43 -11.71
C PRO A 329 -0.90 3.48 -12.63
N THR A 330 -0.26 2.33 -12.92
CA THR A 330 0.81 2.27 -13.91
C THR A 330 0.24 2.30 -15.33
N ALA A 331 -0.84 1.58 -15.60
CA ALA A 331 -1.47 1.53 -16.92
C ALA A 331 -2.05 2.87 -17.40
N LEU A 332 -2.56 3.69 -16.47
CA LEU A 332 -3.13 5.01 -16.78
C LEU A 332 -2.07 6.06 -17.11
N ALA A 333 -0.79 5.76 -16.90
CA ALA A 333 0.30 6.65 -17.28
C ALA A 333 0.78 6.37 -18.72
N THR A 334 -0.15 6.30 -19.67
CA THR A 334 0.08 5.92 -21.09
C THR A 334 1.09 6.79 -21.82
N ASN A 335 1.35 7.99 -21.30
CA ASN A 335 2.22 9.01 -21.90
C ASN A 335 3.55 9.16 -21.17
N GLU A 336 3.87 8.22 -20.28
CA GLU A 336 5.12 8.12 -19.53
C GLU A 336 5.68 6.70 -19.67
N ILE A 337 6.73 6.40 -18.90
CA ILE A 337 7.26 5.04 -18.80
C ILE A 337 6.24 4.10 -18.15
N VAL A 338 5.93 3.04 -18.91
CA VAL A 338 5.12 1.89 -18.52
C VAL A 338 5.97 0.63 -18.74
N PRO A 339 6.06 -0.29 -17.77
CA PRO A 339 5.46 -0.24 -16.44
C PRO A 339 6.23 0.64 -15.44
N SER A 340 5.57 1.01 -14.33
CA SER A 340 6.20 1.75 -13.23
C SER A 340 6.06 1.06 -11.87
N ASN A 341 7.21 0.68 -11.30
CA ASN A 341 7.31 0.09 -9.96
C ASN A 341 6.88 1.08 -8.85
N LEU A 342 7.12 2.38 -9.05
CA LEU A 342 6.67 3.42 -8.13
C LEU A 342 5.13 3.50 -8.10
N ARG A 343 4.48 3.43 -9.27
CA ARG A 343 3.01 3.54 -9.40
C ARG A 343 2.28 2.28 -8.94
N ALA A 344 2.90 1.12 -9.11
CA ALA A 344 2.35 -0.16 -8.68
C ALA A 344 2.60 -0.48 -7.20
N ILE A 345 3.22 0.41 -6.41
CA ILE A 345 3.67 0.12 -5.04
C ILE A 345 2.55 -0.39 -4.13
N GLY A 346 1.30 0.04 -4.37
CA GLY A 346 0.13 -0.40 -3.62
C GLY A 346 -0.30 -1.86 -3.85
N LEU A 347 0.39 -2.58 -4.75
CA LEU A 347 0.29 -4.04 -4.81
C LEU A 347 0.95 -4.70 -3.59
N LEU A 348 1.99 -4.08 -3.03
CA LEU A 348 2.56 -4.48 -1.76
C LEU A 348 1.57 -4.05 -0.66
N PRO A 349 1.14 -4.93 0.27
CA PRO A 349 1.63 -6.27 0.62
C PRO A 349 0.79 -7.47 0.13
N PHE A 350 -0.06 -7.28 -0.88
CA PHE A 350 -1.10 -8.25 -1.25
C PHE A 350 -0.66 -9.35 -2.22
N ILE A 351 0.51 -9.19 -2.86
CA ILE A 351 1.02 -10.11 -3.89
C ILE A 351 2.31 -10.85 -3.48
N VAL A 352 2.76 -10.69 -2.23
CA VAL A 352 4.09 -11.15 -1.75
C VAL A 352 3.98 -12.33 -0.82
#